data_AF-A0A1S3QHT0-F1
#
_entry.id   AF-A0A1S3QHT0-F1
#
_cell.length_a   1.000
_cell.length_b   1.000
_cell.length_c   1.000
_cell.angle_alpha   90.00
_cell.angle_beta   90.00
_cell.angle_gamma   90.00
#
_symmetry.space_group_name_H-M   'P 1'
#
loop_
_entity.id
_entity.type
_entity.pdbx_description
1 polymer ?
#
loop_
_entity_poly.entity_id
_entity_poly.type
_entity_poly.pdbx_seq_one_letter_code
_entity_poly.pdbx_strand_id
1 'polypeptide(L)'
;MEIENIVANTVLLKAREGGGGKRNGRSKKWKEMLKLPHISLCEELRRTIDRDYTSLCERQPIGRLLFRQYCDTRPELKRCIEFMDSVALYQLAPDEKRKDCGIRMLETYFNNGSAAHLRDIPQELVGECREKLEQTPCKELFNDCCNIVREYLSGAPFSSYQETMYFSRFLQWKWLERQPVTKNTFRHYRVLGKGGFGEVCACQVRATGKMYACKKLEKKRVKKRKGEAMALNEKRILEKVNSSFVVSTFFLFKL
;
A
#
# COMPACT_ATOMS: atom_id res chain seq x y z
N MET A 1 13.75 39.96 6.37
CA MET A 1 13.93 38.62 6.96
C MET A 1 12.71 38.15 7.75
N GLU A 2 12.10 38.97 8.61
CA GLU A 2 10.91 38.57 9.38
C GLU A 2 9.65 38.35 8.53
N ILE A 3 9.35 39.27 7.60
CA ILE A 3 8.16 39.18 6.73
C ILE A 3 8.20 37.92 5.85
N GLU A 4 9.36 37.60 5.26
CA GLU A 4 9.52 36.41 4.41
C GLU A 4 9.29 35.11 5.19
N ASN A 5 9.78 35.04 6.43
CA ASN A 5 9.57 33.90 7.32
C ASN A 5 8.08 33.75 7.69
N ILE A 6 7.41 34.85 8.03
CA ILE A 6 5.98 34.84 8.34
C ILE A 6 5.17 34.37 7.13
N VAL A 7 5.43 34.93 5.95
CA VAL A 7 4.77 34.53 4.70
C VAL A 7 4.99 33.04 4.43
N ALA A 8 6.23 32.56 4.53
CA ALA A 8 6.55 31.16 4.28
C ALA A 8 5.89 30.20 5.29
N ASN A 9 5.74 30.63 6.55
CA ASN A 9 5.06 29.87 7.60
C ASN A 9 3.56 29.78 7.34
N THR A 10 2.91 30.92 7.06
CA THR A 10 1.48 31.00 6.76
C THR A 10 1.13 30.17 5.54
N VAL A 11 1.95 30.23 4.49
CA VAL A 11 1.77 29.42 3.27
C VAL A 11 1.87 27.92 3.58
N LEU A 12 2.80 27.50 4.44
CA LEU A 12 2.92 26.10 4.84
C LEU A 12 1.74 25.63 5.69
N LEU A 13 1.29 26.42 6.67
CA LEU A 13 0.13 26.09 7.51
C LEU A 13 -1.12 25.89 6.66
N LYS A 14 -1.39 26.84 5.76
CA LYS A 14 -2.50 26.74 4.80
C LYS A 14 -2.41 25.49 3.92
N ALA A 15 -1.21 25.09 3.52
CA ALA A 15 -1.02 23.85 2.74
C ALA A 15 -1.30 22.59 3.55
N ARG A 16 -0.96 22.57 4.86
CA ARG A 16 -1.23 21.45 5.77
C ARG A 16 -2.71 21.28 6.06
N GLU A 17 -3.46 22.37 6.14
CA GLU A 17 -4.92 22.39 6.35
C GLU A 17 -5.73 21.99 5.09
N GLY A 18 -5.07 21.46 4.04
CA GLY A 18 -5.72 21.04 2.80
C GLY A 18 -5.76 22.11 1.71
N GLY A 19 -5.06 23.24 1.87
CA GLY A 19 -4.89 24.21 0.80
C GLY A 19 -6.19 24.92 0.41
N GLY A 20 -6.86 25.54 1.39
CA GLY A 20 -7.85 26.63 1.21
C GLY A 20 -8.99 26.44 0.19
N GLY A 21 -9.33 25.22 -0.24
CA GLY A 21 -10.41 25.00 -1.21
C GLY A 21 -10.72 23.53 -1.50
N LYS A 22 -11.79 23.30 -2.27
CA LYS A 22 -12.40 21.97 -2.56
C LYS A 22 -11.48 20.91 -3.19
N ARG A 23 -10.22 21.25 -3.51
CA ARG A 23 -9.28 20.39 -4.24
C ARG A 23 -8.25 19.72 -3.33
N ASN A 24 -8.25 20.02 -2.03
CA ASN A 24 -7.35 19.45 -1.03
C ASN A 24 -5.87 19.57 -1.46
N GLY A 25 -5.47 20.77 -1.92
CA GLY A 25 -4.11 21.06 -2.41
C GLY A 25 -3.77 20.57 -3.83
N ARG A 26 -4.65 19.83 -4.51
CA ARG A 26 -4.39 19.33 -5.89
C ARG A 26 -4.31 20.45 -6.93
N SER A 27 -3.43 20.27 -7.91
CA SER A 27 -3.33 21.12 -9.11
C SER A 27 -4.66 21.20 -9.86
N LYS A 28 -4.95 22.34 -10.52
CA LYS A 28 -6.15 22.45 -11.37
C LYS A 28 -6.16 21.41 -12.50
N LYS A 29 -4.97 21.01 -12.97
CA LYS A 29 -4.74 20.06 -14.06
C LYS A 29 -4.41 18.64 -13.58
N TRP A 30 -4.74 18.27 -12.34
CA TRP A 30 -4.31 16.99 -11.77
C TRP A 30 -4.80 15.76 -12.57
N LYS A 31 -5.98 15.85 -13.19
CA LYS A 31 -6.52 14.78 -14.05
C LYS A 31 -5.68 14.57 -15.31
N GLU A 32 -5.13 15.65 -15.87
CA GLU A 32 -4.21 15.56 -17.01
C GLU A 32 -2.86 14.96 -16.56
N MET A 33 -2.37 15.37 -15.39
CA MET A 33 -1.10 14.87 -14.82
C MET A 33 -1.14 13.38 -14.48
N LEU A 34 -2.31 12.83 -14.13
CA LEU A 34 -2.52 11.43 -13.78
C LEU A 34 -3.43 10.72 -14.78
N LYS A 35 -3.47 11.18 -16.03
CA LYS A 35 -4.25 10.52 -17.08
C LYS A 35 -3.66 9.14 -17.33
N LEU A 36 -4.49 8.11 -17.17
CA LEU A 36 -4.07 6.73 -17.45
C LEU A 36 -3.70 6.58 -18.93
N PRO A 37 -2.60 5.86 -19.25
CA PRO A 37 -2.21 5.60 -20.63
C PRO A 37 -3.22 4.67 -21.32
N HIS A 38 -3.21 4.66 -22.65
CA HIS A 38 -3.91 3.61 -23.39
C HIS A 38 -3.30 2.23 -23.08
N ILE A 39 -4.10 1.16 -23.10
CA ILE A 39 -3.68 -0.19 -22.69
C ILE A 39 -2.49 -0.69 -23.53
N SER A 40 -2.42 -0.33 -24.81
CA SER A 40 -1.30 -0.68 -25.70
C SER A 40 0.07 -0.19 -25.20
N LEU A 41 0.13 0.93 -24.48
CA LEU A 41 1.37 1.45 -23.90
C LEU A 41 1.84 0.63 -22.69
N CYS A 42 1.01 -0.30 -22.20
CA CYS A 42 1.30 -1.16 -21.07
C CYS A 42 1.73 -2.58 -21.50
N GLU A 43 1.81 -2.89 -22.80
CA GLU A 43 2.14 -4.24 -23.29
C GLU A 43 3.55 -4.71 -22.89
N GLU A 44 4.54 -3.84 -23.01
CA GLU A 44 5.90 -4.14 -22.53
C GLU A 44 5.91 -4.42 -21.03
N LEU A 45 5.14 -3.63 -20.27
CA LEU A 45 5.00 -3.82 -18.83
C LEU A 45 4.29 -5.13 -18.50
N ARG A 46 3.27 -5.52 -19.29
CA ARG A 46 2.59 -6.82 -19.18
C ARG A 46 3.58 -7.97 -19.33
N ARG A 47 4.54 -7.88 -20.26
CA ARG A 47 5.52 -8.96 -20.50
C ARG A 47 6.62 -9.03 -19.44
N THR A 48 7.03 -7.88 -18.89
CA THR A 48 8.21 -7.77 -18.03
C THR A 48 7.92 -7.77 -16.53
N ILE A 49 6.65 -7.57 -16.13
CA ILE A 49 6.29 -7.55 -14.71
C ILE A 49 6.38 -8.96 -14.10
N ASP A 50 7.04 -9.05 -12.96
CA ASP A 50 7.13 -10.28 -12.17
C ASP A 50 5.75 -10.71 -11.67
N ARG A 51 5.44 -12.00 -11.82
CA ARG A 51 4.12 -12.60 -11.58
C ARG A 51 4.04 -13.23 -10.18
N ASP A 52 4.47 -12.48 -9.18
CA ASP A 52 4.39 -12.90 -7.77
C ASP A 52 3.07 -12.43 -7.13
N TYR A 53 2.23 -13.39 -6.72
CA TYR A 53 0.94 -13.12 -6.06
C TYR A 53 1.12 -12.24 -4.81
N THR A 54 2.11 -12.56 -3.97
CA THR A 54 2.37 -11.84 -2.71
C THR A 54 2.68 -10.37 -2.99
N SER A 55 3.54 -10.09 -3.96
CA SER A 55 3.90 -8.75 -4.40
C SER A 55 2.71 -8.00 -5.01
N LEU A 56 2.02 -8.60 -5.99
CA LEU A 56 1.01 -7.91 -6.78
C LEU A 56 -0.32 -7.74 -6.03
N CYS A 57 -0.76 -8.77 -5.30
CA CYS A 57 -2.11 -8.83 -4.73
C CYS A 57 -2.14 -8.63 -3.21
N GLU A 58 -1.02 -8.72 -2.49
CA GLU A 58 -1.00 -8.47 -1.04
C GLU A 58 -0.22 -7.21 -0.67
N ARG A 59 1.03 -7.07 -1.13
CA ARG A 59 1.94 -5.98 -0.74
C ARG A 59 1.63 -4.66 -1.43
N GLN A 60 1.28 -4.69 -2.72
CA GLN A 60 0.99 -3.47 -3.49
C GLN A 60 -0.46 -3.02 -3.29
N PRO A 61 -0.72 -1.84 -2.66
CA PRO A 61 -2.08 -1.47 -2.27
C PRO A 61 -3.08 -1.37 -3.42
N ILE A 62 -2.66 -0.82 -4.58
CA ILE A 62 -3.51 -0.71 -5.76
C ILE A 62 -3.78 -2.09 -6.38
N GLY A 63 -2.76 -2.96 -6.40
CA GLY A 63 -2.92 -4.33 -6.91
C GLY A 63 -3.83 -5.17 -6.02
N ARG A 64 -3.66 -5.09 -4.69
CA ARG A 64 -4.58 -5.68 -3.70
C ARG A 64 -6.02 -5.21 -3.89
N LEU A 65 -6.23 -3.89 -4.08
CA LEU A 65 -7.56 -3.34 -4.29
C LEU A 65 -8.20 -3.88 -5.58
N LEU A 66 -7.46 -3.88 -6.69
CA LEU A 66 -7.97 -4.35 -7.99
C LEU A 66 -8.21 -5.86 -8.01
N PHE A 67 -7.36 -6.64 -7.35
CA PHE A 67 -7.56 -8.08 -7.17
C PHE A 67 -8.83 -8.36 -6.36
N ARG A 68 -9.09 -7.59 -5.30
CA ARG A 68 -10.34 -7.70 -4.53
C ARG A 68 -11.58 -7.32 -5.35
N GLN A 69 -11.51 -6.25 -6.14
CA GLN A 69 -12.59 -5.90 -7.07
C GLN A 69 -12.86 -6.99 -8.10
N TYR A 70 -11.83 -7.73 -8.53
CA TYR A 70 -11.99 -8.92 -9.34
C TYR A 70 -12.67 -10.05 -8.54
N CYS A 71 -12.21 -10.35 -7.32
CA CYS A 71 -12.81 -11.37 -6.47
C CYS A 71 -14.29 -11.09 -6.15
N ASP A 72 -14.69 -9.83 -6.02
CA ASP A 72 -16.08 -9.43 -5.78
C ASP A 72 -17.04 -9.86 -6.91
N THR A 73 -16.52 -10.11 -8.12
CA THR A 73 -17.32 -10.58 -9.27
C THR A 73 -17.69 -12.06 -9.19
N ARG A 74 -17.05 -12.82 -8.29
CA ARG A 74 -17.15 -14.28 -8.19
C ARG A 74 -17.46 -14.68 -6.75
N PRO A 75 -18.67 -15.19 -6.43
CA PRO A 75 -19.07 -15.49 -5.05
C PRO A 75 -18.11 -16.40 -4.28
N GLU A 76 -17.47 -17.36 -4.95
CA GLU A 76 -16.44 -18.23 -4.38
C GLU A 76 -15.18 -17.47 -3.93
N LEU A 77 -14.70 -16.53 -4.75
CA LEU A 77 -13.53 -15.73 -4.42
C LEU A 77 -13.85 -14.68 -3.37
N LYS A 78 -15.03 -14.07 -3.49
CA LYS A 78 -15.53 -13.07 -2.54
C LYS A 78 -15.55 -13.63 -1.11
N ARG A 79 -16.10 -14.84 -0.92
CA ARG A 79 -16.11 -15.51 0.40
C ARG A 79 -14.71 -15.76 0.96
N CYS A 80 -13.75 -16.11 0.11
CA CYS A 80 -12.34 -16.25 0.52
C CYS A 80 -11.76 -14.92 1.03
N ILE A 81 -12.03 -13.81 0.33
CA ILE A 81 -11.59 -12.47 0.74
C ILE A 81 -12.25 -12.04 2.06
N GLU A 82 -13.55 -12.26 2.20
CA GLU A 82 -14.33 -11.93 3.41
C GLU A 82 -13.84 -12.73 4.63
N PHE A 83 -13.51 -14.02 4.43
CA PHE A 83 -12.88 -14.83 5.46
C PHE A 83 -11.53 -14.25 5.90
N MET A 84 -10.64 -13.92 4.95
CA MET A 84 -9.33 -13.32 5.26
C MET A 84 -9.46 -11.99 6.01
N ASP A 85 -10.45 -11.17 5.67
CA ASP A 85 -10.76 -9.94 6.39
C ASP A 85 -11.30 -10.22 7.81
N SER A 86 -12.13 -11.24 7.96
CA SER A 86 -12.65 -11.67 9.26
C SER A 86 -11.53 -12.17 10.18
N VAL A 87 -10.55 -12.91 9.65
CA VAL A 87 -9.36 -13.33 10.42
C VAL A 87 -8.53 -12.12 10.86
N ALA A 88 -8.34 -11.13 9.99
CA ALA A 88 -7.63 -9.90 10.35
C ALA A 88 -8.35 -9.15 11.49
N LEU A 89 -9.69 -9.11 11.48
CA LEU A 89 -10.47 -8.53 12.58
C LEU A 89 -10.37 -9.36 13.86
N TYR A 90 -10.37 -10.68 13.77
CA TYR A 90 -10.19 -11.59 14.91
C TYR A 90 -8.82 -11.39 15.59
N GLN A 91 -7.74 -11.25 14.81
CA GLN A 91 -6.39 -11.01 15.32
C GLN A 91 -6.26 -9.68 16.09
N LEU A 92 -7.08 -8.69 15.71
CA LEU A 92 -7.15 -7.38 16.35
C LEU A 92 -8.18 -7.32 17.49
N ALA A 93 -9.01 -8.34 17.67
CA ALA A 93 -10.04 -8.36 18.70
C ALA A 93 -9.42 -8.37 20.11
N PRO A 94 -10.01 -7.61 21.07
CA PRO A 94 -9.66 -7.71 22.48
C PRO A 94 -9.81 -9.14 23.01
N ASP A 95 -9.05 -9.47 24.05
CA ASP A 95 -9.03 -10.83 24.62
C ASP A 95 -10.43 -11.26 25.07
N GLU A 96 -11.24 -10.36 25.66
CA GLU A 96 -12.58 -10.69 26.15
C GLU A 96 -13.56 -11.06 25.03
N LYS A 97 -13.37 -10.50 23.83
CA LYS A 97 -14.26 -10.71 22.67
C LYS A 97 -13.74 -11.75 21.69
N ARG A 98 -12.52 -12.26 21.89
CA ARG A 98 -11.86 -13.14 20.93
C ARG A 98 -12.61 -14.46 20.78
N LYS A 99 -13.05 -15.06 21.89
CA LYS A 99 -13.80 -16.33 21.87
C LYS A 99 -15.09 -16.19 21.05
N ASP A 100 -15.92 -15.19 21.35
CA ASP A 100 -17.17 -14.92 20.62
C ASP A 100 -16.93 -14.59 19.14
N CYS A 101 -15.83 -13.89 18.82
CA CYS A 101 -15.44 -13.64 17.44
C CYS A 101 -15.08 -14.95 16.71
N GLY A 102 -14.30 -15.82 17.36
CA GLY A 102 -13.91 -17.11 16.79
C GLY A 102 -15.11 -18.04 16.56
N ILE A 103 -16.06 -18.07 17.49
CA ILE A 103 -17.28 -18.90 17.36
C ILE A 103 -18.08 -18.45 16.14
N ARG A 104 -18.33 -17.14 15.99
CA ARG A 104 -19.03 -16.59 14.82
C ARG A 104 -18.32 -16.90 13.51
N MET A 105 -16.98 -16.90 13.51
CA MET A 105 -16.21 -17.28 12.31
C MET A 105 -16.35 -18.76 11.97
N LEU A 106 -16.29 -19.64 12.97
CA LEU A 106 -16.54 -21.07 12.80
C LEU A 106 -17.92 -21.34 12.20
N GLU A 107 -18.95 -20.67 12.72
CA GLU A 107 -20.32 -20.78 12.22
C GLU A 107 -20.49 -20.21 10.80
N THR A 108 -19.85 -19.07 10.51
CA THR A 108 -20.03 -18.37 9.23
C THR A 108 -19.30 -19.10 8.09
N TYR A 109 -18.05 -19.53 8.29
CA TYR A 109 -17.21 -20.03 7.18
C TYR A 109 -17.06 -21.54 7.17
N PHE A 110 -17.35 -22.24 8.26
CA PHE A 110 -17.07 -23.68 8.39
C PHE A 110 -18.31 -24.53 8.69
N ASN A 111 -19.49 -23.92 8.85
CA ASN A 111 -20.75 -24.65 8.95
C ASN A 111 -21.27 -25.02 7.55
N ASN A 112 -21.58 -26.31 7.33
CA ASN A 112 -22.08 -26.84 6.05
C ASN A 112 -23.37 -26.15 5.55
N GLY A 113 -24.18 -25.59 6.46
CA GLY A 113 -25.41 -24.86 6.12
C GLY A 113 -25.20 -23.38 5.76
N SER A 114 -23.99 -22.85 5.90
CA SER A 114 -23.72 -21.43 5.64
C SER A 114 -23.51 -21.14 4.16
N ALA A 115 -24.12 -20.06 3.66
CA ALA A 115 -23.85 -19.54 2.32
C ALA A 115 -22.37 -19.14 2.13
N ALA A 116 -21.69 -18.79 3.22
CA ALA A 116 -20.28 -18.39 3.24
C ALA A 116 -19.30 -19.57 3.41
N HIS A 117 -19.78 -20.81 3.38
CA HIS A 117 -18.95 -21.99 3.67
C HIS A 117 -17.77 -22.18 2.70
N LEU A 118 -16.58 -22.36 3.27
CA LEU A 118 -15.32 -22.66 2.58
C LEU A 118 -15.08 -24.17 2.53
N ARG A 119 -15.51 -24.80 1.43
CA ARG A 119 -15.47 -26.26 1.26
C ARG A 119 -14.07 -26.85 1.10
N ASP A 120 -13.12 -26.05 0.64
CA ASP A 120 -11.76 -26.48 0.35
C ASP A 120 -10.89 -26.60 1.62
N ILE A 121 -11.41 -26.20 2.79
CA ILE A 121 -10.68 -26.31 4.05
C ILE A 121 -10.99 -27.68 4.69
N PRO A 122 -9.96 -28.49 5.02
CA PRO A 122 -10.14 -29.80 5.63
C PRO A 122 -10.90 -29.75 6.96
N GLN A 123 -11.87 -30.66 7.14
CA GLN A 123 -12.69 -30.72 8.35
C GLN A 123 -11.88 -31.05 9.61
N GLU A 124 -10.78 -31.80 9.46
CA GLU A 124 -9.83 -32.08 10.56
C GLU A 124 -9.25 -30.78 11.13
N LEU A 125 -8.81 -29.87 10.26
CA LEU A 125 -8.26 -28.57 10.65
C LEU A 125 -9.33 -27.69 11.33
N VAL A 126 -10.57 -27.73 10.85
CA VAL A 126 -11.69 -27.04 11.48
C VAL A 126 -11.96 -27.58 12.90
N GLY A 127 -11.88 -28.90 13.07
CA GLY A 127 -11.97 -29.57 14.35
C GLY A 127 -10.92 -29.07 15.34
N GLU A 128 -9.66 -29.01 14.91
CA GLU A 128 -8.57 -28.46 15.73
C GLU A 128 -8.79 -26.99 16.10
N CYS A 129 -9.24 -26.15 15.15
CA CYS A 129 -9.55 -24.75 15.44
C CYS A 129 -10.66 -24.63 16.50
N ARG A 130 -11.67 -25.51 16.45
CA ARG A 130 -12.76 -25.53 17.44
C ARG A 130 -12.26 -25.92 18.83
N GLU A 131 -11.44 -26.96 18.92
CA GLU A 131 -10.88 -27.41 20.19
C GLU A 131 -9.95 -26.35 20.82
N LYS A 132 -9.02 -25.80 20.02
CA LYS A 132 -8.10 -24.74 20.45
C LYS A 132 -8.85 -23.48 20.89
N LEU A 133 -9.97 -23.14 20.23
CA LEU A 133 -10.80 -22.00 20.62
C LEU A 133 -11.49 -22.19 21.98
N GLU A 134 -11.87 -23.41 22.34
CA GLU A 134 -12.46 -23.70 23.66
C GLU A 134 -11.41 -23.67 24.77
N GLN A 135 -10.22 -24.23 24.51
CA GLN A 135 -9.15 -24.35 25.51
C GLN A 135 -8.36 -23.05 25.69
N THR A 136 -7.81 -22.49 24.61
CA THR A 136 -6.90 -21.34 24.67
C THR A 136 -6.98 -20.50 23.39
N PRO A 137 -7.89 -19.51 23.30
CA PRO A 137 -8.00 -18.62 22.16
C PRO A 137 -6.71 -17.83 21.91
N CYS A 138 -6.02 -18.10 20.80
CA CYS A 138 -4.83 -17.38 20.39
C CYS A 138 -5.06 -16.63 19.07
N LYS A 139 -4.24 -15.60 18.79
CA LYS A 139 -4.40 -14.78 17.58
C LYS A 139 -4.12 -15.56 16.28
N GLU A 140 -3.28 -16.58 16.37
CA GLU A 140 -2.80 -17.36 15.23
C GLU A 140 -3.72 -18.56 14.89
N LEU A 141 -4.87 -18.69 15.57
CA LEU A 141 -5.77 -19.84 15.49
C LEU A 141 -6.16 -20.25 14.06
N PHE A 142 -6.36 -19.27 13.17
CA PHE A 142 -6.83 -19.49 11.80
C PHE A 142 -5.72 -19.39 10.75
N ASN A 143 -4.44 -19.35 11.15
CA ASN A 143 -3.33 -19.15 10.21
C ASN A 143 -3.24 -20.24 9.15
N ASP A 144 -3.44 -21.49 9.53
CA ASP A 144 -3.38 -22.62 8.60
C ASP A 144 -4.55 -22.56 7.60
N CYS A 145 -5.74 -22.18 8.05
CA CYS A 145 -6.89 -21.89 7.17
C CYS A 145 -6.57 -20.74 6.20
N CYS A 146 -5.92 -19.67 6.68
CA CYS A 146 -5.46 -18.57 5.83
C CYS A 146 -4.43 -19.02 4.80
N ASN A 147 -3.53 -19.95 5.16
CA ASN A 147 -2.52 -20.47 4.25
C ASN A 147 -3.15 -21.25 3.09
N ILE A 148 -4.13 -22.12 3.39
CA ILE A 148 -4.89 -22.86 2.38
C ILE A 148 -5.64 -21.90 1.44
N VAL A 149 -6.34 -20.91 2.00
CA VAL A 149 -7.06 -19.90 1.19
C VAL A 149 -6.09 -19.09 0.33
N ARG A 150 -4.91 -18.74 0.87
CA ARG A 150 -3.88 -18.01 0.12
C ARG A 150 -3.32 -18.85 -1.03
N GLU A 151 -3.06 -20.13 -0.81
CA GLU A 151 -2.58 -21.06 -1.83
C GLU A 151 -3.61 -21.24 -2.95
N TYR A 152 -4.89 -21.36 -2.60
CA TYR A 152 -5.97 -21.38 -3.58
C TYR A 152 -5.99 -20.07 -4.40
N LEU A 153 -5.99 -18.91 -3.74
CA LEU A 153 -6.06 -17.61 -4.41
C LEU A 153 -4.84 -17.32 -5.31
N SER A 154 -3.65 -17.80 -4.93
CA SER A 154 -2.41 -17.60 -5.68
C SER A 154 -2.29 -18.50 -6.92
N GLY A 155 -3.12 -19.55 -7.03
CA GLY A 155 -3.16 -20.45 -8.17
C GLY A 155 -4.05 -19.97 -9.32
N ALA A 156 -5.10 -20.74 -9.62
CA ALA A 156 -6.00 -20.49 -10.74
C ALA A 156 -6.73 -19.12 -10.70
N PRO A 157 -7.20 -18.61 -9.54
CA PRO A 157 -7.81 -17.28 -9.44
C PRO A 157 -6.83 -16.16 -9.81
N PHE A 158 -5.57 -16.24 -9.35
CA PHE A 158 -4.56 -15.25 -9.72
C PHE A 158 -4.20 -15.30 -11.20
N SER A 159 -4.07 -16.50 -11.78
CA SER A 159 -3.85 -16.65 -13.23
C SER A 159 -5.01 -16.06 -14.04
N SER A 160 -6.25 -16.33 -13.63
CA SER A 160 -7.45 -15.78 -14.27
C SER A 160 -7.52 -14.27 -14.16
N TYR A 161 -7.18 -13.71 -12.99
CA TYR A 161 -7.13 -12.26 -12.75
C TYR A 161 -6.23 -11.54 -13.76
N GLN A 162 -5.08 -12.13 -14.11
CA GLN A 162 -4.11 -11.53 -15.02
C GLN A 162 -4.65 -11.30 -16.44
N GLU A 163 -5.65 -12.08 -16.85
CA GLU A 163 -6.31 -11.95 -18.15
C GLU A 163 -7.49 -10.97 -18.15
N THR A 164 -7.82 -10.36 -17.01
CA THR A 164 -8.97 -9.45 -16.89
C THR A 164 -8.63 -7.98 -17.14
N MET A 165 -9.69 -7.17 -17.26
CA MET A 165 -9.58 -5.71 -17.28
C MET A 165 -9.01 -5.14 -15.97
N TYR A 166 -9.16 -5.83 -14.83
CA TYR A 166 -8.63 -5.37 -13.54
C TYR A 166 -7.11 -5.39 -13.53
N PHE A 167 -6.50 -6.44 -14.08
CA PHE A 167 -5.05 -6.49 -14.26
C PHE A 167 -4.57 -5.47 -15.29
N SER A 168 -5.30 -5.30 -16.40
CA SER A 168 -4.99 -4.25 -17.38
C SER A 168 -5.02 -2.85 -16.75
N ARG A 169 -5.99 -2.59 -15.86
CA ARG A 169 -6.07 -1.36 -15.06
C ARG A 169 -4.89 -1.24 -14.08
N PHE A 170 -4.47 -2.33 -13.45
CA PHE A 170 -3.29 -2.34 -12.59
C PHE A 170 -2.03 -1.93 -13.36
N LEU A 171 -1.85 -2.45 -14.58
CA LEU A 171 -0.71 -2.07 -15.43
C LEU A 171 -0.73 -0.59 -15.81
N GLN A 172 -1.89 0.01 -16.08
CA GLN A 172 -1.99 1.46 -16.30
C GLN A 172 -1.51 2.28 -15.08
N TRP A 173 -1.82 1.82 -13.86
CA TRP A 173 -1.32 2.44 -12.63
C TRP A 173 0.18 2.24 -12.45
N LYS A 174 0.70 1.04 -12.74
CA LYS A 174 2.14 0.75 -12.69
C LYS A 174 2.92 1.55 -13.74
N TRP A 175 2.32 1.80 -14.90
CA TRP A 175 2.89 2.68 -15.92
C TRP A 175 3.00 4.13 -15.42
N LEU A 176 1.95 4.64 -14.74
CA LEU A 176 1.97 5.97 -14.12
C LEU A 176 3.03 6.07 -13.02
N GLU A 177 3.17 5.03 -12.20
CA GLU A 177 4.19 4.97 -11.14
C GLU A 177 5.62 5.03 -11.71
N ARG A 178 5.86 4.45 -12.88
CA ARG A 178 7.17 4.43 -13.57
C ARG A 178 7.50 5.74 -14.29
N GLN A 179 6.59 6.72 -14.34
CA GLN A 179 6.86 7.98 -15.02
C GLN A 179 7.99 8.77 -14.34
N PRO A 180 8.80 9.52 -15.10
CA PRO A 180 9.90 10.30 -14.54
C PRO A 180 9.42 11.30 -13.47
N VAL A 181 10.06 11.24 -12.30
CA VAL A 181 9.86 12.22 -11.22
C VAL A 181 10.88 13.33 -11.37
N THR A 182 10.40 14.58 -11.42
CA THR A 182 11.26 15.75 -11.60
C THR A 182 10.94 16.81 -10.54
N LYS A 183 11.72 17.90 -10.51
CA LYS A 183 11.42 19.08 -9.67
C LYS A 183 9.98 19.58 -9.86
N ASN A 184 9.45 19.47 -11.08
CA ASN A 184 8.13 19.96 -11.46
C ASN A 184 6.98 19.12 -10.91
N THR A 185 7.27 17.92 -10.38
CA THR A 185 6.30 17.06 -9.68
C THR A 185 5.86 17.70 -8.35
N PHE A 186 6.69 18.54 -7.74
CA PHE A 186 6.50 19.07 -6.39
C PHE A 186 6.34 20.59 -6.35
N ARG A 187 5.54 21.07 -5.40
CA ARG A 187 5.65 22.45 -4.87
C ARG A 187 6.56 22.41 -3.67
N HIS A 188 7.54 23.31 -3.61
CA HIS A 188 8.46 23.42 -2.48
C HIS A 188 8.02 24.56 -1.57
N TYR A 189 8.15 24.35 -0.27
CA TYR A 189 7.85 25.31 0.79
C TYR A 189 9.13 25.61 1.57
N ARG A 190 8.98 26.22 2.75
CA ARG A 190 10.10 26.58 3.62
C ARG A 190 10.97 25.38 4.00
N VAL A 191 12.22 25.71 4.33
CA VAL A 191 13.16 24.79 4.99
C VAL A 191 12.65 24.47 6.39
N LEU A 192 12.63 23.18 6.73
CA LEU A 192 12.27 22.64 8.03
C LEU A 192 13.49 22.45 8.92
N GLY A 193 14.65 22.16 8.32
CA GLY A 193 15.91 21.99 9.04
C GLY A 193 17.09 21.89 8.09
N LYS A 194 18.30 22.10 8.62
CA LYS A 194 19.57 21.96 7.90
C LYS A 194 20.33 20.76 8.48
N GLY A 195 20.95 19.97 7.61
CA GLY A 195 21.73 18.79 7.98
C GLY A 195 23.13 18.83 7.37
N GLY A 196 23.92 17.79 7.62
CA GLY A 196 25.34 17.76 7.22
C GLY A 196 25.60 17.89 5.71
N PHE A 197 24.67 17.39 4.88
CA PHE A 197 24.81 17.38 3.42
C PHE A 197 23.88 18.35 2.68
N GLY A 198 23.05 19.11 3.38
CA GLY A 198 22.10 20.03 2.75
C GLY A 198 20.94 20.40 3.67
N GLU A 199 19.74 20.47 3.14
CA GLU A 199 18.55 20.93 3.83
C GLU A 199 17.38 19.96 3.68
N VAL A 200 16.45 20.02 4.63
CA VAL A 200 15.14 19.38 4.53
C VAL A 200 14.12 20.48 4.37
N CYS A 201 13.31 20.45 3.32
CA CYS A 201 12.21 21.39 3.10
C CYS A 201 10.88 20.65 3.03
N ALA A 202 9.78 21.32 3.36
CA ALA A 202 8.46 20.78 3.10
C ALA A 202 8.18 20.84 1.60
N CYS A 203 7.55 19.81 1.05
CA CYS A 203 7.08 19.79 -0.32
C CYS A 203 5.70 19.14 -0.44
N GLN A 204 5.02 19.41 -1.55
CA GLN A 204 3.70 18.84 -1.85
C GLN A 204 3.68 18.30 -3.27
N VAL A 205 3.21 17.07 -3.44
CA VAL A 205 2.99 16.51 -4.79
C VAL A 205 1.86 17.27 -5.46
N ARG A 206 2.12 17.90 -6.60
CA ARG A 206 1.16 18.77 -7.28
C ARG A 206 -0.13 18.03 -7.68
N ALA A 207 0.01 16.79 -8.13
CA ALA A 207 -1.11 16.00 -8.63
C ALA A 207 -2.04 15.51 -7.50
N THR A 208 -1.49 15.10 -6.35
CA THR A 208 -2.26 14.50 -5.25
C THR A 208 -2.55 15.46 -4.11
N GLY A 209 -1.79 16.55 -3.97
CA GLY A 209 -1.89 17.47 -2.83
C GLY A 209 -1.26 16.95 -1.54
N LYS A 210 -0.67 15.74 -1.56
CA LYS A 210 -0.08 15.13 -0.37
C LYS A 210 1.24 15.80 0.00
N MET A 211 1.40 16.08 1.29
CA MET A 211 2.59 16.71 1.87
C MET A 211 3.69 15.69 2.15
N TYR A 212 4.94 16.09 1.95
CA TYR A 212 6.15 15.31 2.19
C TYR A 212 7.27 16.20 2.72
N ALA A 213 8.32 15.56 3.24
CA ALA A 213 9.61 16.20 3.48
C ALA A 213 10.57 15.86 2.33
N CYS A 214 11.23 16.86 1.76
CA CYS A 214 12.26 16.71 0.74
C CYS A 214 13.63 16.96 1.37
N LYS A 215 14.36 15.88 1.65
CA LYS A 215 15.76 15.91 2.06
C LYS A 215 16.65 16.10 0.83
N LYS A 216 17.24 17.28 0.68
CA LYS A 216 18.14 17.63 -0.41
C LYS A 216 19.58 17.40 0.01
N LEU A 217 20.31 16.63 -0.79
CA LEU A 217 21.75 16.39 -0.61
C LEU A 217 22.52 17.16 -1.70
N GLU A 218 23.36 18.12 -1.28
CA GLU A 218 24.19 18.90 -2.19
C GLU A 218 25.35 18.04 -2.72
N LYS A 219 25.37 17.76 -4.03
CA LYS A 219 26.41 16.92 -4.67
C LYS A 219 27.83 17.38 -4.33
N LYS A 220 28.07 18.70 -4.31
CA LYS A 220 29.38 19.28 -3.93
C LYS A 220 29.77 18.93 -2.49
N ARG A 221 28.83 18.98 -1.53
CA ARG A 221 29.10 18.63 -0.12
C ARG A 221 29.29 17.14 0.08
N VAL A 222 28.49 16.32 -0.60
CA VAL A 222 28.63 14.85 -0.58
C VAL A 222 30.03 14.47 -1.05
N LYS A 223 30.46 14.97 -2.22
CA LYS A 223 31.80 14.70 -2.78
C LYS A 223 32.92 15.20 -1.86
N LYS A 224 32.81 16.45 -1.35
CA LYS A 224 33.83 17.04 -0.46
C LYS A 224 34.07 16.19 0.80
N ARG A 225 33.03 15.55 1.32
CA ARG A 225 33.09 14.74 2.55
C ARG A 225 33.15 13.23 2.28
N LYS A 226 33.30 12.80 1.02
CA LYS A 226 33.29 11.38 0.61
C LYS A 226 32.07 10.60 1.16
N GLY A 227 30.89 11.25 1.13
CA GLY A 227 29.65 10.77 1.73
C GLY A 227 28.77 9.90 0.83
N GLU A 228 29.27 9.46 -0.33
CA GLU A 228 28.51 8.74 -1.35
C GLU A 228 27.94 7.42 -0.81
N ALA A 229 28.78 6.62 -0.15
CA ALA A 229 28.38 5.33 0.42
C ALA A 229 27.30 5.51 1.49
N MET A 230 27.42 6.53 2.34
CA MET A 230 26.43 6.84 3.38
C MET A 230 25.07 7.23 2.77
N ALA A 231 25.06 8.10 1.76
CA ALA A 231 23.83 8.51 1.08
C ALA A 231 23.15 7.34 0.35
N LEU A 232 23.94 6.46 -0.29
CA LEU A 232 23.43 5.25 -0.94
C LEU A 232 22.91 4.22 0.07
N ASN A 233 23.54 4.09 1.23
CA ASN A 233 23.11 3.18 2.27
C ASN A 233 21.77 3.63 2.89
N GLU A 234 21.64 4.92 3.22
CA GLU A 234 20.38 5.50 3.70
C GLU A 234 19.25 5.23 2.71
N LYS A 235 19.49 5.49 1.42
CA LYS A 235 18.54 5.17 0.34
C LYS A 235 18.11 3.70 0.39
N ARG A 236 19.06 2.77 0.33
CA ARG A 236 18.78 1.32 0.22
C ARG A 236 17.98 0.79 1.40
N ILE A 237 18.25 1.30 2.60
CA ILE A 237 17.52 0.91 3.81
C ILE A 237 16.08 1.45 3.74
N LEU A 238 15.90 2.75 3.47
CA LEU A 238 14.58 3.38 3.47
C LEU A 238 13.68 2.93 2.31
N GLU A 239 14.23 2.41 1.21
CA GLU A 239 13.47 1.78 0.12
C GLU A 239 12.92 0.40 0.50
N LYS A 240 13.57 -0.32 1.43
CA LYS A 240 13.16 -1.68 1.83
C LYS A 240 12.26 -1.70 3.06
N VAL A 241 12.38 -0.71 3.94
CA VAL A 241 11.61 -0.68 5.19
C VAL A 241 10.20 -0.13 4.94
N ASN A 242 9.20 -0.95 5.27
CA ASN A 242 7.79 -0.56 5.29
C ASN A 242 7.23 -0.76 6.71
N SER A 243 7.42 0.24 7.57
CA SER A 243 6.99 0.22 8.98
C SER A 243 6.35 1.55 9.34
N SER A 244 5.25 1.52 10.09
CA SER A 244 4.58 2.72 10.60
C SER A 244 5.45 3.54 11.57
N PHE A 245 6.53 2.94 12.10
CA PHE A 245 7.45 3.57 13.05
C PHE A 245 8.74 4.10 12.41
N VAL A 246 8.90 3.91 11.09
CA VAL A 246 10.08 4.37 10.33
C VAL A 246 9.62 5.27 9.19
N VAL A 247 10.32 6.38 8.97
CA VAL A 247 10.01 7.28 7.84
C VAL A 247 10.17 6.54 6.51
N SER A 248 9.12 6.47 5.71
CA SER A 248 9.15 5.82 4.40
C SER A 248 9.65 6.78 3.30
N THR A 249 10.45 6.26 2.37
CA THR A 249 10.83 7.00 1.16
C THR A 249 9.83 6.73 0.03
N PHE A 250 9.27 7.79 -0.56
CA PHE A 250 8.28 7.68 -1.64
C PHE A 250 8.80 8.10 -3.01
N PHE A 251 9.80 8.99 -3.04
CA PHE A 251 10.34 9.55 -4.27
C PHE A 251 11.85 9.73 -4.14
N LEU A 252 12.57 9.47 -5.23
CA LEU A 252 13.99 9.77 -5.36
C LEU A 252 14.23 10.34 -6.76
N PHE A 253 14.82 11.52 -6.84
CA PHE A 253 15.12 12.17 -8.11
C PHE A 253 16.35 13.06 -8.01
N LYS A 254 16.96 13.35 -9.17
CA LYS A 254 18.07 14.29 -9.27
C LYS A 254 17.51 15.67 -9.63
N LEU A 255 17.94 16.68 -8.87
CA LEU A 255 17.88 18.08 -9.26
C LEU A 255 19.04 18.43 -10.19
#